data_AF-A0A0R2M3J0-F1
#
_entry.id   AF-A0A0R2M3J0-F1
#
_cell.length_a   1.000
_cell.length_b   1.000
_cell.length_c   1.000
_cell.angle_alpha   90.00
_cell.angle_beta   90.00
_cell.angle_gamma   90.00
#
_symmetry.space_group_name_H-M   'P 1'
#
loop_
_entity.id
_entity.type
_entity.pdbx_description
1 polymer ?
#
loop_
_entity_poly.entity_id
_entity_poly.type
_entity_poly.pdbx_seq_one_letter_code
_entity_poly.pdbx_strand_id
1 'polypeptide(L)'
;MRLIDFNLSTADLTPSMPLFWETSAHQLVPIKAVQLQQQQLVLIPQAGATPLTLNQLNARTRQLSGPTQLYVQTPVTIEPLFGYRLNQARLLFG
;
A
#
# COMPACT_ATOMS: atom_id res chain seq x y z
N MET A 1 7.82 5.21 4.82
CA MET A 1 7.06 6.31 4.19
C MET A 1 5.85 6.58 5.06
N ARG A 2 5.53 7.84 5.36
CA ARG A 2 4.37 8.16 6.20
C ARG A 2 3.09 8.20 5.37
N LEU A 3 1.97 7.88 6.00
CA LEU A 3 0.65 7.91 5.38
C LEU A 3 0.30 9.30 4.81
N ILE A 4 0.66 10.38 5.51
CA ILE A 4 0.41 11.75 5.02
C ILE A 4 1.19 12.08 3.75
N ASP A 5 2.45 11.64 3.66
CA ASP A 5 3.28 11.87 2.47
C ASP A 5 2.69 11.13 1.27
N PHE A 6 2.28 9.87 1.48
CA PHE A 6 1.60 9.05 0.48
C PHE A 6 0.27 9.65 0.03
N ASN A 7 -0.58 10.09 0.97
CA ASN A 7 -1.88 10.68 0.64
C ASN A 7 -1.70 11.98 -0.16
N LEU A 8 -0.71 12.81 0.20
CA LEU A 8 -0.40 14.02 -0.54
C LEU A 8 0.08 13.72 -1.95
N SER A 9 0.99 12.74 -2.12
CA SER A 9 1.55 12.40 -3.43
C SER A 9 0.61 11.59 -4.33
N THR A 10 -0.51 11.10 -3.80
CA THR A 10 -1.52 10.33 -4.54
C THR A 10 -2.86 11.05 -4.71
N ALA A 11 -2.99 12.30 -4.25
CA ALA A 11 -4.25 13.04 -4.22
C ALA A 11 -4.93 13.16 -5.60
N ASP A 12 -4.14 13.33 -6.67
CA ASP A 12 -4.63 13.51 -8.04
C ASP A 12 -4.68 12.21 -8.87
N LEU A 13 -4.38 11.06 -8.26
CA LEU A 13 -4.39 9.77 -8.97
C LEU A 13 -5.80 9.20 -9.10
N THR A 14 -5.99 8.36 -10.12
CA THR A 14 -7.26 7.67 -10.36
C THR A 14 -7.69 6.86 -9.13
N PRO A 15 -8.88 7.12 -8.54
CA PRO A 15 -9.30 6.45 -7.31
C PRO A 15 -9.46 4.92 -7.44
N SER A 16 -9.74 4.43 -8.64
CA SER A 16 -9.87 3.00 -8.94
C SER A 16 -8.53 2.28 -9.18
N MET A 17 -7.40 2.99 -9.07
CA MET A 17 -6.09 2.41 -9.32
C MET A 17 -5.80 1.25 -8.36
N PRO A 18 -5.57 0.02 -8.87
CA PRO A 18 -5.31 -1.13 -8.03
C PRO A 18 -3.89 -1.12 -7.45
N LEU A 19 -3.78 -1.64 -6.24
CA LEU A 19 -2.59 -1.60 -5.39
C LEU A 19 -1.86 -2.95 -5.40
N PHE A 20 -0.54 -2.92 -5.64
CA PHE A 20 0.31 -4.10 -5.67
C PHE A 20 1.60 -3.87 -4.89
N TRP A 21 2.16 -4.93 -4.33
CA TRP A 21 3.57 -5.02 -3.92
C TRP A 21 4.39 -5.43 -5.14
N GLU A 22 5.54 -4.80 -5.41
CA GLU A 22 6.60 -5.34 -6.30
C GLU A 22 7.75 -5.98 -5.49
N THR A 23 7.91 -7.31 -5.59
CA THR A 23 8.93 -8.04 -4.80
C THR A 23 10.32 -7.77 -5.36
N SER A 24 11.38 -8.12 -4.61
CA SER A 24 12.76 -8.01 -5.09
C SER A 24 13.03 -8.83 -6.36
N ALA A 25 12.19 -9.83 -6.65
CA ALA A 25 12.22 -10.61 -7.89
C ALA A 25 11.30 -10.03 -9.00
N HIS A 26 10.86 -8.77 -8.85
CA HIS A 26 9.93 -8.06 -9.74
C HIS A 26 8.57 -8.73 -9.94
N GLN A 27 8.15 -9.58 -8.99
CA GLN A 27 6.82 -10.17 -9.02
C GLN A 27 5.81 -9.18 -8.44
N LEU A 28 4.66 -9.05 -9.11
CA LEU A 28 3.57 -8.19 -8.65
C LEU A 28 2.57 -9.00 -7.83
N VAL A 29 2.42 -8.65 -6.56
CA VAL A 29 1.50 -9.32 -5.64
C VAL A 29 0.39 -8.35 -5.24
N PRO A 30 -0.90 -8.67 -5.45
CA PRO A 30 -2.01 -7.79 -5.08
C PRO A 30 -2.00 -7.45 -3.58
N ILE A 31 -2.15 -6.18 -3.22
CA ILE A 31 -2.44 -5.79 -1.83
C ILE A 31 -3.92 -6.08 -1.56
N LYS A 32 -4.21 -7.10 -0.76
CA LYS A 32 -5.58 -7.54 -0.45
C LYS A 32 -6.20 -6.75 0.70
N ALA A 33 -5.39 -6.41 1.70
CA ALA A 33 -5.88 -5.78 2.93
C ALA A 33 -4.84 -4.81 3.50
N VAL A 34 -5.29 -4.04 4.48
CA VAL A 34 -4.43 -3.24 5.35
C VAL A 34 -4.82 -3.49 6.79
N GLN A 35 -3.85 -3.46 7.70
CA GLN A 35 -4.05 -3.67 9.12
C GLN A 35 -3.24 -2.65 9.90
N LEU A 36 -3.81 -2.14 11.00
CA LEU A 36 -3.05 -1.33 11.95
C LEU A 36 -2.48 -2.24 13.02
N GLN A 37 -1.17 -2.34 13.12
CA GLN A 37 -0.46 -3.14 14.13
C GLN A 37 0.55 -2.24 14.83
N GLN A 38 0.47 -2.11 16.15
CA GLN A 38 1.46 -1.33 16.94
C GLN A 38 1.73 0.08 16.36
N GLN A 39 0.66 0.79 15.93
CA GLN A 39 0.72 2.11 15.29
C GLN A 39 1.36 2.16 13.88
N GLN A 40 1.65 1.00 13.30
CA GLN A 40 2.11 0.82 11.92
C GLN A 40 0.95 0.40 11.03
N LEU A 41 0.82 1.01 9.86
CA LEU A 41 -0.13 0.58 8.86
C LEU A 41 0.54 -0.44 7.94
N VAL A 42 0.19 -1.71 8.11
CA VAL A 42 0.76 -2.84 7.37
C VAL A 42 -0.13 -3.17 6.18
N LEU A 43 0.41 -3.08 4.97
CA LEU A 43 -0.19 -3.57 3.75
C LEU A 43 -0.02 -5.10 3.69
N ILE A 44 -1.09 -5.83 3.33
CA ILE A 44 -1.12 -7.30 3.33
C ILE A 44 -1.26 -7.79 1.88
N PRO A 45 -0.17 -8.26 1.25
CA PRO A 45 -0.22 -8.85 -0.07
C PRO A 45 -0.79 -10.26 -0.03
N GLN A 46 -1.51 -10.65 -1.08
CA GLN A 46 -1.95 -12.03 -1.26
C GLN A 46 -2.02 -12.37 -2.74
N ALA A 47 -1.24 -13.35 -3.18
CA ALA A 47 -1.29 -13.86 -4.55
C ALA A 47 -2.69 -14.40 -4.89
N GLY A 48 -3.15 -14.15 -6.12
CA GLY A 48 -4.47 -14.57 -6.60
C GLY A 48 -5.67 -13.81 -6.01
N ALA A 49 -5.45 -12.83 -5.13
CA ALA A 49 -6.52 -11.99 -4.60
C ALA A 49 -6.86 -10.81 -5.53
N THR A 50 -8.08 -10.28 -5.41
CA THR A 50 -8.42 -8.98 -6.00
C THR A 50 -7.69 -7.87 -5.22
N PRO A 51 -6.94 -6.98 -5.89
CA PRO A 51 -6.24 -5.89 -5.23
C PRO A 51 -7.24 -4.86 -4.67
N LEU A 52 -6.87 -4.24 -3.55
CA LEU A 52 -7.48 -2.99 -3.13
C LEU A 52 -7.24 -1.92 -4.18
N THR A 53 -8.19 -0.98 -4.25
CA THR A 53 -8.02 0.26 -4.99
C THR A 53 -7.50 1.37 -4.07
N LEU A 54 -6.91 2.42 -4.66
CA LEU A 54 -6.48 3.61 -3.96
C LEU A 54 -7.59 4.23 -3.10
N ASN A 55 -8.82 4.32 -3.64
CA ASN A 55 -9.97 4.83 -2.89
C ASN A 55 -10.30 3.95 -1.67
N GLN A 56 -10.23 2.62 -1.82
CA GLN A 56 -10.48 1.70 -0.71
C GLN A 56 -9.40 1.82 0.38
N LEU A 57 -8.13 2.02 0.00
CA LEU A 57 -7.07 2.32 0.95
C LEU A 57 -7.36 3.62 1.70
N ASN A 58 -7.61 4.72 0.97
CA ASN A 58 -7.90 6.03 1.55
C ASN A 58 -9.13 6.02 2.47
N ALA A 59 -10.17 5.27 2.11
CA ALA A 59 -11.34 5.09 2.96
C ALA A 59 -11.02 4.36 4.27
N ARG A 60 -10.18 3.32 4.22
CA ARG A 60 -9.77 2.53 5.41
C ARG A 60 -8.81 3.26 6.32
N THR A 61 -8.07 4.24 5.79
CA THR A 61 -7.03 4.96 6.53
C THR A 61 -7.43 6.37 6.94
N ARG A 62 -8.66 6.81 6.61
CA ARG A 62 -9.15 8.18 6.85
C ARG A 62 -9.04 8.67 8.30
N GLN A 63 -9.18 7.76 9.27
CA GLN A 63 -9.13 8.08 10.70
C GLN A 63 -7.73 7.90 11.31
N LEU A 64 -6.75 7.44 10.53
CA LEU A 64 -5.40 7.22 11.01
C LEU A 64 -4.62 8.53 11.08
N SER A 65 -3.66 8.57 11.99
CA SER A 65 -2.76 9.71 12.14
C SER A 65 -1.86 9.85 10.90
N GLY A 66 -1.69 11.07 10.39
CA GLY A 66 -0.85 11.33 9.23
C GLY A 66 0.60 10.79 9.33
N PRO A 67 1.28 10.91 10.49
CA PRO A 67 2.61 10.35 10.71
C PRO A 67 2.68 8.82 10.78
N THR A 68 1.55 8.10 10.74
CA THR A 68 1.54 6.63 10.73
C THR A 68 2.41 6.11 9.59
N GLN A 69 3.37 5.26 9.93
CA GLN A 69 4.30 4.70 8.96
C GLN A 69 3.67 3.54 8.21
N LEU A 70 3.93 3.49 6.91
CA LEU A 70 3.51 2.41 6.02
C LEU A 70 4.56 1.30 6.03
N TYR A 71 4.06 0.09 6.22
CA TYR A 71 4.80 -1.15 6.20
C TYR A 71 4.09 -2.13 5.28
N VAL A 72 4.73 -3.26 5.03
CA VAL A 72 4.15 -4.32 4.23
C VAL A 72 4.62 -5.68 4.72
N GLN A 73 3.72 -6.65 4.69
CA GLN A 73 3.99 -8.01 5.15
C GLN A 73 4.66 -8.85 4.05
N THR A 74 5.87 -9.36 4.32
CA THR A 74 6.53 -10.40 3.52
C THR A 74 6.28 -11.78 4.12
N PRO A 75 6.65 -12.87 3.43
CA PRO A 75 6.66 -14.20 4.02
C PRO A 75 7.59 -14.33 5.24
N VAL A 76 8.57 -13.45 5.40
CA VAL A 76 9.60 -13.55 6.45
C VAL A 76 9.36 -12.55 7.58
N THR A 77 8.94 -11.32 7.27
CA THR A 77 8.83 -10.24 8.27
C THR A 77 7.89 -9.12 7.81
N ILE A 78 7.77 -8.08 8.63
CA ILE A 78 7.10 -6.82 8.28
C ILE A 78 8.18 -5.80 7.97
N GLU A 79 8.14 -5.23 6.77
CA GLU A 79 9.19 -4.34 6.25
C GLU A 79 8.64 -2.93 6.03
N PRO A 80 9.42 -1.87 6.34
CA PRO A 80 9.01 -0.50 6.06
C PRO A 80 8.93 -0.26 4.55
N LEU A 81 7.89 0.44 4.10
CA LEU A 81 7.79 0.88 2.71
C LEU A 81 8.58 2.17 2.50
N PHE A 82 9.34 2.24 1.42
CA PHE A 82 10.16 3.40 1.10
C PHE A 82 9.56 4.27 0.00
N GLY A 83 8.69 3.69 -0.84
CA GLY A 83 7.94 4.47 -1.81
C GLY A 83 6.93 3.65 -2.60
N TYR A 84 6.64 4.17 -3.78
CA TYR A 84 5.84 3.50 -4.79
C TYR A 84 6.17 4.07 -6.16
N ARG A 85 5.76 3.36 -7.21
CA ARG A 85 5.81 3.83 -8.60
C ARG A 85 4.52 3.49 -9.33
N LEU A 86 4.27 4.20 -10.42
CA LEU A 86 3.14 3.93 -11.30
C LEU A 86 3.57 2.99 -12.43
N ASN A 87 2.73 2.01 -12.76
CA ASN A 87 2.97 1.11 -13.89
C ASN A 87 1.66 0.61 -14.49
N GLN A 88 1.41 0.91 -15.77
CA GLN A 88 0.24 0.42 -16.51
C GLN A 88 -1.08 0.63 -15.74
N ALA A 89 -1.32 1.85 -15.25
CA ALA A 89 -2.48 2.21 -14.42
C ALA A 89 -2.60 1.42 -13.10
N ARG A 90 -1.47 0.99 -12.52
CA ARG A 90 -1.37 0.37 -11.19
C ARG A 90 -0.43 1.16 -10.31
N LEU A 91 -0.64 1.10 -9.00
CA LEU A 91 0.28 1.63 -8.00
C LEU A 91 1.07 0.46 -7.41
N LEU A 92 2.39 0.48 -7.58
CA LEU A 92 3.30 -0.56 -7.13
C LEU A 92 4.12 -0.04 -5.94
N PHE A 93 3.92 -0.62 -4.77
CA PHE A 93 4.70 -0.36 -3.56
C PHE A 93 6.04 -1.11 -3.59
N GLY A 94 7.07 -0.46 -3.05
CA GLY A 94 8.44 -0.99 -2.94
C GLY A 94 9.32 -0.15 -2.02
#